data_AF-A0A935R6Y2-F1
#
_entry.id   AF-A0A935R6Y2-F1
#
_cell.length_a   1.000
_cell.length_b   1.000
_cell.length_c   1.000
_cell.angle_alpha   90.00
_cell.angle_beta   90.00
_cell.angle_gamma   90.00
#
_symmetry.space_group_name_H-M   'P 1'
#
loop_
_entity.id
_entity.type
_entity.pdbx_description
1 polymer ?
#
loop_
_entity_poly.entity_id
_entity_poly.type
_entity_poly.pdbx_seq_one_letter_code
_entity_poly.pdbx_strand_id
1 'polypeptide(L)'
;RVLTTIPVVVYPACKPGASSYAWRIVREFVPEHTRRLAQVFPMSRDWASLIPVWRENAREIAAELRAGHDVAFITEGDPMLFSTFLHVWELLREVAPEVEVEIVPGVSSMCVAAGLTGIPRGRISVWR
;
A
#
# COMPACT_ATOMS: atom_id res chain seq x y z
N ARG A 1 -15.05 0.94 5.05
CA ARG A 1 -15.93 0.12 4.18
C ARG A 1 -15.17 -1.00 3.48
N VAL A 2 -14.10 -0.73 2.72
CA VAL A 2 -13.34 -1.81 2.03
C VAL A 2 -12.72 -2.80 3.03
N LEU A 3 -12.00 -2.29 4.03
CA LEU A 3 -11.31 -3.10 5.03
C LEU A 3 -12.22 -3.93 5.95
N THR A 4 -13.52 -3.64 5.96
CA THR A 4 -14.51 -4.37 6.79
C THR A 4 -15.13 -5.56 6.06
N THR A 5 -14.97 -5.66 4.74
CA THR A 5 -15.63 -6.68 3.91
C THR A 5 -14.65 -7.60 3.18
N ILE A 6 -13.42 -7.15 2.98
CA ILE A 6 -12.45 -7.86 2.16
C ILE A 6 -11.85 -9.06 2.93
N PRO A 7 -11.68 -10.23 2.29
CA PRO A 7 -11.20 -11.43 2.98
C PRO A 7 -9.71 -11.38 3.30
N VAL A 8 -8.91 -10.63 2.52
CA VAL A 8 -7.45 -10.55 2.67
C VAL A 8 -6.98 -9.11 2.73
N VAL A 9 -6.21 -8.77 3.77
CA VAL A 9 -5.52 -7.49 3.91
C VAL A 9 -4.02 -7.71 3.86
N VAL A 10 -3.37 -7.03 2.93
CA VAL A 10 -1.92 -7.00 2.73
C VAL A 10 -1.36 -5.74 3.35
N TYR A 11 -0.27 -5.87 4.11
CA TYR A 11 0.42 -4.72 4.69
C TYR A 11 1.94 -4.82 4.55
N PRO A 12 2.64 -3.68 4.32
CA PRO A 12 4.09 -3.66 4.24
C PRO A 12 4.73 -3.78 5.62
N ALA A 13 5.78 -4.59 5.73
CA ALA A 13 6.61 -4.77 6.92
C ALA A 13 8.10 -4.71 6.56
N CYS A 14 8.95 -4.19 7.44
CA CYS A 14 10.39 -4.07 7.16
C CYS A 14 11.14 -5.41 7.21
N LYS A 15 10.62 -6.39 7.95
CA LYS A 15 11.15 -7.75 8.09
C LYS A 15 10.03 -8.70 8.53
N PRO A 16 10.21 -10.03 8.38
CA PRO A 16 9.25 -11.01 8.88
C PRO A 16 8.91 -10.79 10.35
N GLY A 17 7.62 -10.79 10.69
CA GLY A 17 7.12 -10.61 12.06
C GLY A 17 7.24 -9.19 12.62
N ALA A 18 7.74 -8.20 11.87
CA ALA A 18 7.78 -6.82 12.33
C ALA A 18 6.39 -6.17 12.36
N SER A 19 6.24 -5.19 13.26
CA SER A 19 5.06 -4.32 13.28
C SER A 19 5.05 -3.40 12.06
N SER A 20 3.91 -3.31 11.38
CA SER A 20 3.65 -2.34 10.32
C SER A 20 2.93 -1.12 10.89
N TYR A 21 3.39 0.09 10.54
CA TYR A 21 2.72 1.31 10.99
C TYR A 21 1.35 1.45 10.34
N ALA A 22 1.24 1.22 9.02
CA ALA A 22 -0.03 1.07 8.30
C ALA A 22 -1.00 0.12 9.01
N TRP A 23 -0.55 -1.08 9.38
CA TRP A 23 -1.40 -2.05 10.08
C TRP A 23 -1.92 -1.53 11.42
N ARG A 24 -1.07 -0.87 12.22
CA ARG A 24 -1.48 -0.33 13.53
C ARG A 24 -2.60 0.70 13.42
N ILE A 25 -2.64 1.49 12.33
CA ILE A 25 -3.69 2.48 12.10
C ILE A 25 -5.03 1.80 11.84
N VAL A 26 -5.03 0.74 11.00
CA VAL A 26 -6.28 0.17 10.50
C VAL A 26 -6.81 -1.00 11.32
N ARG A 27 -5.98 -1.61 12.19
CA ARG A 27 -6.30 -2.87 12.88
C ARG A 27 -7.64 -2.89 13.63
N GLU A 28 -8.09 -1.75 14.16
CA GLU A 28 -9.34 -1.65 14.91
C GLU A 28 -10.58 -1.66 14.00
N PHE A 29 -10.38 -1.42 12.70
CA PHE A 29 -11.43 -1.43 11.68
C PHE A 29 -11.44 -2.72 10.85
N VAL A 30 -10.45 -3.60 11.04
CA VAL A 30 -10.33 -4.86 10.31
C VAL A 30 -10.92 -5.99 11.17
N PRO A 31 -11.93 -6.73 10.69
CA PRO A 31 -12.49 -7.87 11.42
C PRO A 31 -11.43 -8.92 11.78
N GLU A 32 -11.60 -9.58 12.94
CA GLU A 32 -10.63 -10.57 13.42
C GLU A 32 -10.47 -11.78 12.49
N HIS A 33 -11.52 -12.12 11.73
CA HIS A 33 -11.51 -13.23 10.78
C HIS A 33 -10.83 -12.89 9.44
N THR A 34 -10.51 -11.62 9.19
CA THR A 34 -9.83 -11.20 7.96
C THR A 34 -8.42 -11.74 7.93
N ARG A 35 -8.06 -12.41 6.83
CA ARG A 35 -6.72 -12.95 6.65
C ARG A 35 -5.73 -11.80 6.47
N ARG A 36 -4.58 -11.96 7.11
CA ARG A 36 -3.50 -10.97 7.15
C ARG A 36 -2.30 -11.49 6.38
N LEU A 37 -1.86 -10.76 5.37
CA LEU A 37 -0.68 -11.09 4.58
C LEU A 37 0.38 -10.00 4.75
N ALA A 38 1.43 -10.31 5.51
CA ALA A 38 2.55 -9.40 5.72
C ALA A 38 3.53 -9.50 4.55
N GLN A 39 3.82 -8.38 3.88
CA GLN A 39 4.80 -8.35 2.80
C GLN A 39 6.07 -7.64 3.22
N VAL A 40 7.21 -8.28 2.98
CA VAL A 40 8.50 -7.76 3.41
C VAL A 40 9.02 -6.78 2.36
N PHE A 41 9.34 -5.57 2.82
CA PHE A 41 10.02 -4.53 2.06
C PHE A 41 11.34 -4.20 2.76
N PRO A 42 12.45 -4.85 2.36
CA PRO A 42 13.75 -4.61 2.97
C PRO A 42 14.19 -3.15 2.80
N MET A 43 14.79 -2.58 3.84
CA MET A 43 15.38 -1.25 3.77
C MET A 43 16.78 -1.33 3.14
N SER A 44 16.83 -1.37 1.81
CA SER A 44 18.05 -1.37 1.02
C SER A 44 18.02 -0.26 -0.03
N ARG A 45 19.20 0.13 -0.53
CA ARG A 45 19.35 0.97 -1.73
C ARG A 45 19.74 0.18 -2.96
N ASP A 46 20.07 -1.10 -2.79
CA ASP A 46 20.42 -1.99 -3.88
C ASP A 46 19.16 -2.53 -4.54
N TRP A 47 18.79 -1.96 -5.68
CA TRP A 47 17.60 -2.34 -6.44
C TRP A 47 17.66 -3.78 -6.95
N ALA A 48 18.86 -4.29 -7.27
CA ALA A 48 19.00 -5.63 -7.83
C ALA A 48 18.62 -6.70 -6.81
N SER A 49 18.88 -6.47 -5.51
CA SER A 49 18.41 -7.37 -4.45
C SER A 49 16.95 -7.16 -4.04
N LEU A 50 16.37 -5.98 -4.30
CA LEU A 50 14.99 -5.66 -3.94
C LEU A 50 13.95 -6.21 -4.94
N ILE A 51 14.24 -6.13 -6.24
CA ILE A 51 13.30 -6.56 -7.29
C ILE A 51 12.83 -8.02 -7.12
N PRO A 52 13.71 -9.00 -6.84
CA PRO A 52 13.27 -10.38 -6.61
C PRO A 52 12.30 -10.51 -5.43
N VAL A 53 12.52 -9.76 -4.35
CA VAL A 53 11.65 -9.76 -3.16
C VAL A 53 10.28 -9.18 -3.50
N TRP A 54 10.25 -8.03 -4.19
CA TRP A 54 8.97 -7.43 -4.60
C TRP A 54 8.22 -8.26 -5.64
N ARG A 55 8.94 -8.98 -6.50
CA ARG A 55 8.33 -9.90 -7.46
C ARG A 55 7.69 -11.08 -6.75
N GLU A 56 8.31 -11.57 -5.68
CA GLU A 56 7.70 -12.61 -4.85
C GLU A 56 6.46 -12.09 -4.12
N ASN A 57 6.54 -10.90 -3.52
CA ASN A 57 5.37 -10.22 -2.96
C ASN A 57 4.22 -10.11 -3.99
N ALA A 58 4.51 -9.71 -5.23
CA ALA A 58 3.51 -9.64 -6.29
C ALA A 58 2.90 -11.01 -6.62
N ARG A 59 3.70 -12.09 -6.63
CA ARG A 59 3.21 -13.46 -6.85
C ARG A 59 2.31 -13.95 -5.73
N GLU A 60 2.63 -13.64 -4.47
CA GLU A 60 1.78 -14.00 -3.33
C GLU A 60 0.41 -13.32 -3.41
N ILE A 61 0.39 -12.02 -3.75
CA ILE A 61 -0.88 -11.30 -3.98
C ILE A 61 -1.64 -11.91 -5.16
N ALA A 62 -0.96 -12.18 -6.27
CA ALA A 62 -1.59 -12.79 -7.44
C ALA A 62 -2.18 -14.17 -7.13
N ALA A 63 -1.55 -14.95 -6.25
CA ALA A 63 -2.06 -16.25 -5.83
C ALA A 63 -3.39 -16.13 -5.06
N GLU A 64 -3.52 -15.15 -4.16
CA GLU A 64 -4.78 -14.87 -3.47
C GLU A 64 -5.88 -14.42 -4.43
N LEU A 65 -5.55 -13.52 -5.35
CA LEU A 65 -6.51 -13.03 -6.36
C LEU A 65 -6.98 -14.15 -7.28
N ARG A 66 -6.08 -15.05 -7.70
CA ARG A 66 -6.43 -16.23 -8.52
C ARG A 66 -7.22 -17.28 -7.76
N ALA A 67 -7.12 -17.31 -6.44
CA ALA A 67 -8.00 -18.12 -5.60
C ALA A 67 -9.42 -17.53 -5.48
N GLY A 68 -9.68 -16.38 -6.11
CA GLY A 68 -10.97 -15.68 -6.08
C GLY A 68 -11.16 -14.80 -4.86
N HIS A 69 -10.09 -14.48 -4.12
CA HIS A 69 -10.15 -13.56 -3.00
C HIS A 69 -9.88 -12.13 -3.45
N ASP A 70 -10.78 -11.20 -3.10
CA ASP A 70 -10.45 -9.78 -3.16
C ASP A 70 -9.34 -9.45 -2.13
N VAL A 71 -8.41 -8.58 -2.51
CA VAL A 71 -7.24 -8.23 -1.68
C VAL A 71 -7.13 -6.72 -1.52
N ALA A 72 -7.00 -6.24 -0.28
CA ALA A 72 -6.68 -4.83 0.00
C ALA A 72 -5.21 -4.68 0.41
N PHE A 73 -4.44 -3.94 -0.38
CA PHE A 73 -3.12 -3.47 0.04
C PHE A 73 -3.26 -2.15 0.79
N ILE A 74 -2.86 -2.10 2.06
CA ILE A 74 -2.93 -0.87 2.86
C ILE A 74 -1.63 -0.07 2.76
N THR A 75 -1.77 1.25 2.64
CA THR A 75 -0.67 2.21 2.61
C THR A 75 -0.87 3.29 3.66
N GLU A 76 0.24 3.88 4.10
CA GLU A 76 0.21 5.12 4.87
C GLU A 76 0.04 6.31 3.93
N GLY A 77 -0.81 7.26 4.31
CA GLY A 77 -1.07 8.42 3.47
C GLY A 77 -1.86 8.04 2.22
N ASP A 78 -1.29 8.29 1.04
CA ASP A 78 -1.93 8.04 -0.25
C ASP A 78 -1.12 7.01 -1.08
N PRO A 79 -1.78 5.98 -1.64
CA PRO A 79 -1.08 4.90 -2.36
C PRO A 79 -0.36 5.36 -3.63
N MET A 80 -0.70 6.53 -4.18
CA MET A 80 -0.10 7.09 -5.40
C MET A 80 0.96 8.16 -5.11
N LEU A 81 1.29 8.43 -3.84
CA LEU A 81 2.28 9.44 -3.45
C LEU A 81 3.38 8.81 -2.57
N PHE A 82 4.56 8.57 -3.15
CA PHE A 82 5.74 8.01 -2.47
C PHE A 82 5.48 6.67 -1.75
N SER A 83 4.56 5.85 -2.26
CA SER A 83 4.18 4.58 -1.64
C SER A 83 5.02 3.40 -2.12
N THR A 84 5.38 2.50 -1.21
CA THR A 84 6.03 1.22 -1.55
C THR A 84 5.14 0.29 -2.36
N PHE A 85 3.82 0.52 -2.32
CA PHE A 85 2.85 -0.19 -3.16
C PHE A 85 3.21 -0.14 -4.65
N LEU A 86 3.78 0.97 -5.12
CA LEU A 86 4.09 1.17 -6.54
C LEU A 86 5.05 0.11 -7.09
N HIS A 87 6.01 -0.36 -6.29
CA HIS A 87 6.93 -1.42 -6.70
C HIS A 87 6.22 -2.76 -6.93
N VAL A 88 5.23 -3.07 -6.11
CA VAL A 88 4.44 -4.29 -6.25
C VAL A 88 3.39 -4.12 -7.36
N TRP A 89 2.80 -2.94 -7.50
CA TRP A 89 1.84 -2.64 -8.57
C TRP A 89 2.42 -2.89 -9.96
N GLU A 90 3.62 -2.38 -10.23
CA GLU A 90 4.29 -2.57 -11.53
C GLU A 90 4.50 -4.06 -11.83
N LEU A 91 5.02 -4.80 -10.84
CA LEU A 91 5.29 -6.24 -10.98
C LEU A 91 3.99 -7.07 -11.02
N LEU A 92 2.94 -6.65 -10.34
CA LEU A 92 1.64 -7.34 -10.35
C LEU A 92 1.04 -7.33 -11.76
N ARG A 93 1.16 -6.20 -12.47
CA ARG A 93 0.72 -6.08 -13.86
C ARG A 93 1.51 -6.97 -14.83
N GLU A 94 2.76 -7.30 -14.49
CA GLU A 94 3.56 -8.27 -15.25
C GLU A 94 3.16 -9.71 -14.95
N VAL A 95 3.01 -10.08 -13.67
CA VAL A 95 2.80 -11.48 -13.26
C VAL A 95 1.34 -11.93 -13.32
N ALA A 96 0.39 -10.98 -13.30
CA ALA A 96 -1.04 -11.22 -13.32
C ALA A 96 -1.77 -10.09 -14.08
N PRO A 97 -1.58 -9.98 -15.40
CA PRO A 97 -2.19 -8.93 -16.23
C PRO A 97 -3.74 -8.95 -16.24
N GLU A 98 -4.35 -10.07 -15.84
CA GLU A 98 -5.79 -10.25 -15.68
C GLU A 98 -6.39 -9.53 -14.46
N VAL A 99 -5.55 -9.11 -13.51
CA VAL A 99 -6.01 -8.50 -12.26
C VAL A 99 -6.44 -7.06 -12.50
N GLU A 100 -7.66 -6.74 -12.09
CA GLU A 100 -8.13 -5.36 -11.96
C GLU A 100 -7.71 -4.78 -10.61
N VAL A 101 -7.27 -3.53 -10.62
CA VAL A 101 -6.88 -2.84 -9.38
C VAL A 101 -7.58 -1.50 -9.28
N GLU A 102 -8.32 -1.33 -8.19
CA GLU A 102 -8.96 -0.07 -7.80
C GLU A 102 -8.05 0.70 -6.83
N ILE A 103 -7.92 2.01 -7.04
CA ILE A 103 -7.18 2.90 -6.14
C ILE A 103 -8.15 3.68 -5.26
N VAL A 104 -8.09 3.44 -3.95
CA VAL A 104 -8.78 4.24 -2.95
C VAL A 104 -7.83 5.36 -2.49
N PRO A 105 -8.12 6.64 -2.82
CA PRO A 105 -7.24 7.74 -2.44
C PRO A 105 -7.21 7.92 -0.93
N GLY A 106 -6.04 8.33 -0.42
CA GLY A 106 -5.82 8.61 0.98
C GLY A 106 -5.42 10.07 1.22
N VAL A 107 -5.25 10.44 2.49
CA VAL A 107 -4.84 11.80 2.85
C VAL A 107 -3.32 11.84 2.97
N SER A 108 -2.65 12.48 2.01
CA SER A 108 -1.19 12.61 2.04
C SER A 108 -0.69 13.43 3.24
N SER A 109 0.49 13.09 3.75
CA SER A 109 1.14 13.81 4.85
C SER A 109 1.40 15.29 4.51
N MET A 110 1.64 15.61 3.24
CA MET A 110 1.81 16.99 2.76
C MET A 110 0.54 17.82 2.95
N CYS A 111 -0.63 17.25 2.63
CA CYS A 111 -1.92 17.90 2.83
C CYS A 111 -2.22 18.10 4.32
N VAL A 112 -1.98 17.06 5.14
CA VAL A 112 -2.16 17.15 6.60
C VAL A 112 -1.23 18.22 7.19
N ALA A 113 0.05 18.24 6.82
CA ALA A 113 1.01 19.22 7.29
C ALA A 113 0.63 20.65 6.90
N ALA A 114 0.12 20.87 5.68
CA ALA A 114 -0.39 22.17 5.25
C ALA A 114 -1.55 22.64 6.13
N GLY A 115 -2.54 21.76 6.37
CA GLY A 115 -3.71 22.07 7.21
C GLY A 115 -3.34 22.36 8.66
N LEU A 116 -2.47 21.54 9.27
CA LEU A 116 -2.06 21.71 10.66
C LEU A 116 -1.21 22.97 10.89
N THR A 117 -0.42 23.38 9.91
CA THR A 117 0.44 24.57 10.02
C THR A 117 -0.22 25.86 9.55
N GLY A 118 -1.35 25.77 8.83
CA GLY A 118 -1.95 26.92 8.14
C GLY A 118 -1.08 27.49 7.01
N ILE A 119 -0.02 26.77 6.61
CA ILE A 119 0.90 27.21 5.56
C ILE A 119 0.50 26.53 4.24
N PRO A 120 -0.01 27.29 3.25
CA PRO A 120 -0.39 26.72 1.96
C PRO A 120 0.85 26.19 1.22
N ARG A 121 0.73 25.01 0.60
CA ARG A 121 1.80 24.37 -0.19
C ARG A 121 1.73 24.70 -1.68
N GLY A 122 0.74 25.49 -2.08
CA GLY A 122 0.63 26.10 -3.39
C GLY A 122 -0.20 27.37 -3.27
N ARG A 123 0.26 28.46 -3.89
CA ARG A 123 -0.51 29.69 -4.04
C ARG A 123 -0.41 30.08 -5.51
N ILE A 124 -1.55 30.25 -6.16
CA ILE A 124 -1.58 30.82 -7.50
C ILE A 124 -1.25 32.31 -7.35
N SER A 125 -0.11 32.72 -7.89
CA SER A 125 0.19 34.14 -8.08
C SER A 125 -0.54 34.60 -9.34
N VAL A 126 -1.62 35.36 -9.16
CA VAL A 126 -2.14 36.20 -10.23
C VAL A 126 -1.15 37.35 -10.42
N TRP A 127 -0.32 37.25 -11.45
CA TRP A 127 0.46 38.39 -11.94
C TRP A 127 -0.53 39.48 -12.37
N ARG A 128 -0.41 40.66 -11.76
CA ARG A 128 -1.02 41.90 -12.27
C ARG A 128 -0.04 42.58 -13.20
#